data_AF-Q111A4-F1
#
_entry.id   AF-Q111A4-F1
#
_cell.length_a   1.000
_cell.length_b   1.000
_cell.length_c   1.000
_cell.angle_alpha   90.00
_cell.angle_beta   90.00
_cell.angle_gamma   90.00
#
_symmetry.space_group_name_H-M   'P 1'
#
loop_
_entity.id
_entity.type
_entity.pdbx_description
1 polymer ?
#
loop_
_entity_poly.entity_id
_entity_poly.type
_entity_poly.pdbx_seq_one_letter_code
_entity_poly.pdbx_strand_id
1 'polypeptide(L)'
;METGKHKQQRYQISCKGLSLAVYKELEAHLRQVGKVQVGLFSPPSSELFDYNKSQVGGLWLEYAEDAEDAIREKVNQILSYYEEIFGYWEEN
;
A
#
# COMPACT_ATOMS: atom_id res chain seq x y z
N MET A 1 25.29 14.19 -20.36
CA MET A 1 23.85 13.94 -20.51
C MET A 1 23.36 13.45 -19.16
N GLU A 2 22.90 14.37 -18.32
CA GLU A 2 22.34 14.04 -17.01
C GLU A 2 20.85 13.79 -17.20
N THR A 3 20.44 12.53 -17.20
CA THR A 3 19.03 12.16 -17.16
C THR A 3 18.48 12.57 -15.80
N GLY A 4 17.55 13.53 -15.80
CA GLY A 4 16.89 14.01 -14.58
C GLY A 4 16.26 12.85 -13.82
N LYS A 5 16.63 12.71 -12.53
CA LYS A 5 15.91 11.86 -11.58
C LYS A 5 14.52 12.47 -11.37
N HIS A 6 13.54 12.04 -12.15
CA HIS A 6 12.15 12.25 -11.76
C HIS A 6 11.91 11.38 -10.52
N LYS A 7 11.52 12.02 -9.42
CA LYS A 7 11.29 11.34 -8.14
C LYS A 7 10.00 10.55 -8.26
N GLN A 8 10.11 9.23 -8.35
CA GLN A 8 8.99 8.33 -8.08
C GLN A 8 8.44 8.66 -6.68
N GLN A 9 7.17 9.07 -6.62
CA GLN A 9 6.52 9.44 -5.37
C GLN A 9 5.88 8.21 -4.76
N ARG A 10 6.47 7.76 -3.66
CA ARG A 10 5.90 6.73 -2.79
C ARG A 10 4.91 7.39 -1.83
N TYR A 11 3.72 6.81 -1.69
CA TYR A 11 2.72 7.22 -0.69
C TYR A 11 2.38 6.03 0.20
N GLN A 12 2.00 6.33 1.45
CA GLN A 12 1.74 5.35 2.49
C GLN A 12 0.26 5.40 2.88
N ILE A 13 -0.35 4.22 3.00
CA ILE A 13 -1.74 4.08 3.43
C ILE A 13 -1.86 2.98 4.49
N SER A 14 -2.80 3.18 5.42
CA SER A 14 -3.14 2.22 6.46
C SER A 14 -4.64 2.09 6.63
N CYS A 15 -5.14 0.97 7.13
CA CYS A 15 -6.52 0.77 7.52
C CYS A 15 -6.53 -0.02 8.82
N LYS A 16 -7.15 0.56 9.85
CA LYS A 16 -7.14 0.00 11.22
C LYS A 16 -7.85 -1.35 11.32
N GLY A 17 -8.77 -1.65 10.42
CA GLY A 17 -9.49 -2.93 10.38
C GLY A 17 -8.70 -4.08 9.73
N LEU A 18 -7.56 -3.80 9.09
CA LEU A 18 -6.77 -4.84 8.43
C LEU A 18 -5.84 -5.56 9.41
N SER A 19 -5.92 -6.88 9.43
CA SER A 19 -4.91 -7.73 10.10
C SER A 19 -3.66 -7.89 9.23
N LEU A 20 -2.56 -8.36 9.83
CA LEU A 20 -1.31 -8.65 9.10
C LEU A 20 -1.52 -9.61 7.91
N ALA A 21 -2.38 -10.63 8.08
CA ALA A 21 -2.65 -11.59 7.02
C ALA A 21 -3.33 -10.92 5.82
N VAL A 22 -4.31 -10.05 6.08
CA VAL A 22 -5.03 -9.30 5.06
C VAL A 22 -4.10 -8.29 4.37
N TYR A 23 -3.21 -7.64 5.11
CA TYR A 23 -2.17 -6.78 4.53
C TYR A 23 -1.25 -7.53 3.55
N LYS A 24 -0.85 -8.76 3.88
CA LYS A 24 -0.03 -9.60 2.99
C LYS A 24 -0.80 -10.06 1.75
N GLU A 25 -2.08 -10.36 1.88
CA GLU A 25 -2.94 -10.70 0.75
C GLU A 25 -3.10 -9.50 -0.20
N LEU A 26 -3.41 -8.34 0.36
CA LEU A 26 -3.54 -7.09 -0.39
C LEU A 26 -2.22 -6.73 -1.09
N GLU A 27 -1.08 -6.83 -0.40
CA GLU A 27 0.24 -6.66 -1.01
C GLU A 27 0.41 -7.61 -2.21
N ALA A 28 0.05 -8.89 -2.06
CA ALA A 28 0.16 -9.88 -3.13
C ALA A 28 -0.75 -9.55 -4.33
N HIS A 29 -1.98 -9.08 -4.11
CA HIS A 29 -2.88 -8.65 -5.21
C HIS A 29 -2.35 -7.42 -5.93
N LEU A 30 -1.88 -6.42 -5.20
CA LEU A 30 -1.33 -5.20 -5.79
C LEU A 30 -0.06 -5.48 -6.60
N ARG A 31 0.81 -6.39 -6.15
CA ARG A 31 2.00 -6.83 -6.92
C ARG A 31 1.65 -7.41 -8.30
N GLN A 32 0.45 -7.97 -8.49
CA GLN A 32 0.03 -8.56 -9.76
C GLN A 32 -0.47 -7.52 -10.79
N VAL A 33 -0.75 -6.29 -10.37
CA VAL A 33 -1.28 -5.26 -11.28
C VAL A 33 -0.25 -4.83 -12.33
N GLY A 34 1.05 -4.98 -12.03
CA GLY A 34 2.13 -4.52 -12.91
C GLY A 34 2.26 -3.00 -12.88
N LYS A 35 3.47 -2.48 -13.15
CA LYS A 35 3.79 -1.03 -13.10
C LYS A 35 3.48 -0.34 -11.76
N VAL A 36 3.23 -1.10 -10.70
CA VAL A 36 3.12 -0.63 -9.32
C VAL A 36 4.03 -1.49 -8.44
N GLN A 37 4.90 -0.83 -7.69
CA GLN A 37 5.63 -1.45 -6.60
C GLN A 37 4.84 -1.24 -5.31
N VAL A 38 4.83 -2.26 -4.47
CA VAL A 38 4.13 -2.24 -3.20
C VAL A 38 4.95 -3.00 -2.17
N GLY A 39 4.83 -2.58 -0.92
CA GLY A 39 5.35 -3.32 0.21
C GLY A 39 4.74 -2.86 1.52
N LEU A 40 5.05 -3.60 2.58
CA LEU A 40 4.67 -3.25 3.93
C LEU A 40 5.75 -2.39 4.58
N PHE A 41 5.34 -1.46 5.45
CA PHE A 41 6.28 -0.73 6.32
C PHE A 41 6.03 -1.08 7.79
N SER A 42 7.08 -1.02 8.59
CA SER A 42 7.00 -1.28 10.03
C SER A 42 6.23 -0.16 10.74
N PRO A 43 5.48 -0.48 11.81
CA PRO A 43 4.88 0.56 12.64
C PRO A 43 5.98 1.41 13.31
N PRO A 44 5.63 2.58 13.89
CA PRO A 44 6.58 3.39 14.64
C PRO A 44 7.32 2.56 15.69
N SER A 45 8.63 2.76 15.85
CA SER A 45 9.46 1.98 16.79
C SER A 45 9.09 2.15 18.27
N SER A 46 8.31 3.18 18.60
CA SER A 46 7.73 3.39 19.93
C SER A 46 6.55 2.48 20.24
N GLU A 47 5.97 1.82 19.23
CA GLU A 47 4.84 0.92 19.41
C GLU A 47 5.33 -0.43 19.95
N LEU A 48 4.80 -0.82 21.12
CA LEU A 48 5.07 -2.12 21.72
C LEU A 48 4.38 -3.22 20.93
N PHE A 49 5.03 -4.37 20.81
CA PHE A 49 4.47 -5.56 20.17
C PHE A 49 3.18 -5.99 20.89
N ASP A 50 2.08 -6.06 20.15
CA ASP A 50 0.76 -6.48 20.65
C ASP A 50 0.13 -7.48 19.68
N TYR A 51 -0.07 -8.72 20.10
CA TYR A 51 -0.67 -9.79 19.27
C TYR A 51 -2.03 -9.43 18.67
N ASN A 52 -2.74 -8.46 19.25
CA ASN A 52 -4.05 -8.02 18.78
C ASN A 52 -3.97 -6.91 17.71
N LYS A 53 -2.77 -6.44 17.39
CA LYS A 53 -2.53 -5.42 16.36
C LYS A 53 -1.89 -6.01 15.11
N SER A 54 -2.11 -5.32 13.99
CA SER A 54 -1.32 -5.53 12.79
C SER A 54 0.14 -5.19 13.10
N GLN A 55 1.06 -6.14 12.94
CA GLN A 55 2.50 -5.93 13.18
C GLN A 55 3.19 -5.11 12.09
N VAL A 56 2.41 -4.36 11.30
CA VAL A 56 2.84 -3.48 10.21
C VAL A 56 2.09 -2.16 10.33
N GLY A 57 2.76 -1.06 9.98
CA GLY A 57 2.14 0.27 9.97
C GLY A 57 1.18 0.47 8.80
N GLY A 58 1.35 -0.29 7.73
CA GLY A 58 0.50 -0.22 6.54
C GLY A 58 1.24 -0.65 5.28
N LEU A 59 0.75 -0.14 4.15
CA LEU A 59 1.31 -0.34 2.82
C LEU A 59 1.97 0.95 2.33
N TRP A 60 3.04 0.81 1.56
CA TRP A 60 3.49 1.85 0.65
C TRP A 60 3.22 1.41 -0.78
N LEU A 61 2.87 2.36 -1.64
CA LEU A 61 2.69 2.15 -3.07
C LEU A 61 3.55 3.14 -3.84
N GLU A 62 4.06 2.70 -4.98
CA GLU A 62 4.90 3.50 -5.86
C GLU A 62 4.62 3.10 -7.31
N TYR A 63 4.01 4.01 -8.07
CA TYR A 63 3.72 3.78 -9.48
C TYR A 63 4.96 4.03 -10.34
N ALA A 64 5.12 3.23 -11.38
CA ALA A 64 6.09 3.53 -12.43
C ALA A 64 5.73 4.86 -13.12
N GLU A 65 6.72 5.56 -13.66
CA GLU A 65 6.52 6.85 -14.33
C GLU A 65 5.62 6.74 -15.58
N ASP A 66 5.65 5.58 -16.23
CA ASP A 66 4.86 5.24 -17.41
C ASP A 66 3.58 4.44 -17.06
N ALA A 67 3.14 4.48 -15.79
CA ALA A 67 1.89 3.87 -15.37
C ALA A 67 0.70 4.64 -15.95
N GLU A 68 -0.10 3.95 -16.76
CA GLU A 68 -1.31 4.46 -17.39
C GLU A 68 -2.45 4.60 -16.37
N ASP A 69 -3.45 5.44 -16.68
CA ASP A 69 -4.61 5.65 -15.80
C ASP A 69 -5.35 4.35 -15.46
N ALA A 70 -5.42 3.41 -16.41
CA ALA A 70 -6.01 2.09 -16.20
C ALA A 70 -5.31 1.29 -15.07
N ILE A 71 -4.00 1.50 -14.86
CA ILE A 71 -3.26 0.88 -13.75
C ILE A 71 -3.72 1.47 -12.42
N ARG A 72 -3.89 2.80 -12.35
CA ARG A 72 -4.38 3.50 -11.16
C ARG A 72 -5.82 3.11 -10.83
N GLU A 73 -6.68 3.03 -11.84
CA GLU A 73 -8.06 2.55 -11.68
C GLU A 73 -8.11 1.13 -11.12
N LYS A 74 -7.27 0.22 -11.65
CA LYS A 74 -7.22 -1.17 -11.17
C LYS A 74 -6.72 -1.26 -9.72
N VAL A 75 -5.71 -0.46 -9.34
CA VAL A 75 -5.26 -0.36 -7.94
C VAL A 75 -6.40 0.16 -7.06
N ASN A 76 -7.10 1.22 -7.49
CA ASN A 76 -8.21 1.78 -6.73
C ASN A 76 -9.35 0.78 -6.55
N GLN A 77 -9.71 0.00 -7.57
CA GLN A 77 -10.72 -1.06 -7.45
C GLN A 77 -10.35 -2.10 -6.40
N ILE A 78 -9.08 -2.51 -6.36
CA ILE A 78 -8.57 -3.42 -5.34
C ILE A 78 -8.70 -2.76 -3.96
N LEU A 79 -8.20 -1.53 -3.79
CA LEU A 79 -8.27 -0.82 -2.50
C LEU A 79 -9.71 -0.60 -2.02
N SER A 80 -10.65 -0.27 -2.91
CA SER A 80 -12.06 -0.09 -2.59
C SER A 80 -12.71 -1.38 -2.09
N TYR A 81 -12.40 -2.53 -2.69
CA TYR A 81 -12.91 -3.82 -2.23
C TYR A 81 -12.52 -4.11 -0.76
N TYR A 82 -11.27 -3.83 -0.38
CA TYR A 82 -10.84 -4.00 1.00
C TYR A 82 -11.41 -2.91 1.93
N GLU A 83 -11.58 -1.68 1.45
CA GLU A 83 -12.21 -0.60 2.22
C GLU A 83 -13.65 -0.95 2.63
N GLU A 84 -14.45 -1.49 1.71
CA GLU A 84 -15.84 -1.88 1.97
C GLU A 84 -15.97 -2.93 3.08
N ILE A 85 -14.97 -3.80 3.23
CA ILE A 85 -15.01 -4.93 4.17
C ILE A 85 -14.40 -4.54 5.52
N PHE A 86 -13.30 -3.78 5.52
CA PHE A 86 -12.47 -3.56 6.70
C PHE A 86 -12.47 -2.11 7.21
N GLY A 87 -13.02 -1.17 6.43
CA GLY A 87 -13.08 0.25 6.76
C GLY A 87 -12.07 1.11 6.01
N TYR A 88 -12.12 2.41 6.28
CA TYR A 88 -11.46 3.45 5.50
C TYR A 88 -9.93 3.42 5.51
N TRP A 89 -9.35 3.83 4.39
CA TRP A 89 -7.92 4.13 4.29
C TRP A 89 -7.55 5.46 4.94
N GLU A 90 -6.40 5.50 5.61
CA GLU A 90 -5.75 6.66 6.19
C GLU A 90 -4.40 6.87 5.49
N GLU A 91 -4.10 8.09 5.03
CA GLU A 91 -2.79 8.47 4.48
C GLU A 91 -1.77 8.70 5.62
N ASN A 92 -0.53 8.28 5.42
CA ASN A 92 0.58 8.42 6.38
C ASN A 92 1.76 9.24 5.83
#